data_AF-A0A7W7ELC6-F1
#
_entry.id   AF-A0A7W7ELC6-F1
#
_cell.length_a   1.000
_cell.length_b   1.000
_cell.length_c   1.000
_cell.angle_alpha   90.00
_cell.angle_beta   90.00
_cell.angle_gamma   90.00
#
_symmetry.space_group_name_H-M   'P 1'
#
loop_
_entity.id
_entity.type
_entity.pdbx_description
1 polymer ?
#
loop_
_entity_poly.entity_id
_entity_poly.type
_entity_poly.pdbx_seq_one_letter_code
_entity_poly.pdbx_strand_id
1 'polypeptide(L)'
;MISVLATSAHAQALRPTPSMNRLADCTEVVEHVLSKTSGRLLSFRQGAEKCTVIILLQKDGERPEKIVLHIDRNQASADAE
;
A
#
# COMPACT_ATOMS: atom_id res chain seq x y z
N MET A 1 -15.20 -48.08 -24.22
CA MET A 1 -15.58 -46.93 -23.38
C MET A 1 -14.32 -46.35 -22.77
N ILE A 2 -13.97 -45.11 -23.08
CA ILE A 2 -12.74 -44.45 -22.59
C ILE A 2 -13.17 -43.47 -21.50
N SER A 3 -12.77 -43.72 -20.25
CA SER A 3 -13.01 -42.81 -19.14
C SER A 3 -11.91 -41.78 -19.08
N VAL A 4 -12.28 -40.51 -19.24
CA VAL A 4 -11.37 -39.36 -19.09
C VAL A 4 -11.45 -38.90 -17.65
N LEU A 5 -10.32 -38.97 -16.92
CA LEU A 5 -10.20 -38.38 -15.59
C LEU A 5 -9.71 -36.94 -15.73
N ALA A 6 -10.55 -35.98 -15.34
CA ALA A 6 -10.19 -34.58 -15.26
C ALA A 6 -9.43 -34.32 -13.96
N THR A 7 -8.12 -34.06 -14.04
CA THR A 7 -7.30 -33.66 -12.91
C THR A 7 -7.26 -32.14 -12.80
N SER A 8 -7.97 -31.59 -11.80
CA SER A 8 -7.91 -30.16 -11.49
C SER A 8 -6.76 -29.87 -10.53
N ALA A 9 -5.64 -29.34 -11.04
CA ALA A 9 -4.56 -28.83 -10.20
C ALA A 9 -5.01 -27.53 -9.51
N HIS A 10 -5.34 -27.61 -8.22
CA HIS A 10 -5.64 -26.43 -7.41
C HIS A 10 -4.33 -25.75 -7.06
N ALA A 11 -4.00 -24.67 -7.76
CA ALA A 11 -2.91 -23.77 -7.38
C ALA A 11 -3.27 -23.15 -6.02
N GLN A 12 -2.54 -23.51 -4.98
CA GLN A 12 -2.65 -22.88 -3.68
C GLN A 12 -2.16 -21.44 -3.83
N ALA A 13 -3.08 -20.49 -3.97
CA ALA A 13 -2.74 -19.08 -3.98
C ALA A 13 -2.13 -18.73 -2.62
N LEU A 14 -0.84 -18.38 -2.59
CA LEU A 14 -0.20 -17.82 -1.40
C LEU A 14 -1.01 -16.60 -0.94
N ARG A 15 -1.71 -16.75 0.18
CA ARG A 15 -2.43 -15.65 0.81
C ARG A 15 -1.40 -14.75 1.50
N PRO A 16 -1.36 -13.44 1.21
CA PRO A 16 -0.50 -12.53 1.94
C PRO A 16 -0.87 -12.56 3.43
N THR A 17 0.06 -12.95 4.28
CA THR A 17 -0.08 -12.80 5.73
C THR A 17 0.19 -11.34 6.12
N PRO A 18 -0.74 -10.65 6.78
CA PRO A 18 -0.50 -9.30 7.26
C PRO A 18 0.60 -9.35 8.33
N SER A 19 1.79 -8.84 8.01
CA SER A 19 2.89 -8.72 8.97
C SER A 19 2.68 -7.45 9.78
N MET A 20 2.20 -7.59 11.01
CA MET A 20 2.08 -6.50 11.96
C MET A 20 3.46 -6.26 12.60
N ASN A 21 4.36 -5.58 11.89
CA ASN A 21 5.69 -5.27 12.41
C ASN A 21 5.71 -3.86 13.00
N ARG A 22 5.73 -3.82 14.33
CA ARG A 22 5.58 -2.68 15.26
C ARG A 22 6.68 -1.60 15.19
N LEU A 23 7.13 -1.24 13.99
CA LEU A 23 8.11 -0.18 13.76
C LEU A 23 7.41 0.92 12.96
N ALA A 24 7.07 2.05 13.59
CA ALA A 24 6.53 3.28 12.97
C ALA A 24 5.77 3.01 11.65
N ASP A 25 4.53 2.56 11.77
CA ASP A 25 3.73 2.15 10.63
C ASP A 25 3.46 3.38 9.76
N CYS A 26 4.20 3.50 8.66
CA CYS A 26 3.93 4.51 7.62
C CYS A 26 2.49 4.47 7.10
N THR A 27 1.76 3.38 7.42
CA THR A 27 0.31 3.26 7.31
C THR A 27 -0.44 4.42 7.95
N GLU A 28 -0.04 4.89 9.14
CA GLU A 28 -0.73 6.00 9.82
C GLU A 28 -0.57 7.33 9.05
N VAL A 29 0.62 7.58 8.51
CA VAL A 29 0.88 8.73 7.63
C VAL A 29 0.08 8.62 6.34
N VAL A 30 -0.01 7.42 5.75
CA VAL A 30 -0.82 7.15 4.56
C VAL A 30 -2.30 7.42 4.85
N GLU A 31 -2.83 6.89 5.95
CA GLU A 31 -4.21 7.10 6.39
C GLU A 31 -4.48 8.60 6.61
N HIS A 32 -3.55 9.32 7.23
CA HIS A 32 -3.68 10.77 7.42
C HIS A 32 -3.78 11.48 6.06
N VAL A 33 -2.87 11.21 5.12
CA VAL A 33 -2.88 11.84 3.80
C VAL A 33 -4.17 11.50 3.03
N LEU A 34 -4.62 10.24 3.08
CA LEU A 34 -5.87 9.82 2.45
C LEU A 34 -7.11 10.39 3.14
N SER A 35 -7.06 10.70 4.44
CA SER A 35 -8.17 11.35 5.16
C SER A 35 -8.30 12.83 4.79
N LYS A 36 -7.18 13.48 4.45
CA LYS A 36 -7.12 14.91 4.08
C LYS A 36 -7.31 15.15 2.59
N THR A 37 -7.12 14.12 1.77
CA THR A 37 -7.21 14.22 0.32
C THR A 37 -8.32 13.33 -0.19
N SER A 38 -9.11 13.78 -1.17
CA SER A 38 -10.04 12.90 -1.91
C SER A 38 -9.30 11.94 -2.86
N GLY A 39 -8.05 11.60 -2.53
CA GLY A 39 -7.16 10.79 -3.33
C GLY A 39 -7.38 9.29 -3.12
N ARG A 40 -6.83 8.49 -4.02
CA ARG A 40 -6.83 7.03 -3.94
C ARG A 40 -5.41 6.51 -3.83
N LEU A 41 -5.18 5.60 -2.88
CA LEU A 41 -3.92 4.89 -2.77
C LEU A 41 -3.73 3.98 -3.98
N LEU A 42 -2.62 4.13 -4.69
CA LEU A 42 -2.21 3.24 -5.77
C LEU A 42 -1.25 2.16 -5.30
N SER A 43 -0.29 2.54 -4.47
CA SER A 43 0.77 1.63 -4.02
C SER A 43 1.34 2.11 -2.70
N PHE A 44 1.68 1.15 -1.85
CA PHE A 44 2.39 1.35 -0.61
C PHE A 44 3.51 0.33 -0.54
N ARG A 45 4.75 0.81 -0.37
CA ARG A 45 5.94 -0.03 -0.21
C ARG A 45 6.66 0.39 1.06
N GLN A 46 6.63 -0.50 2.05
CA GLN A 46 7.45 -0.39 3.24
C GLN A 46 8.87 -0.83 2.92
N GLY A 47 9.84 0.04 3.19
CA GLY A 47 11.28 -0.29 3.20
C GLY A 47 11.83 -0.28 4.63
N ALA A 48 13.10 -0.65 4.80
CA ALA A 48 13.75 -0.65 6.11
C ALA A 48 13.83 0.77 6.70
N GLU A 49 14.34 1.72 5.90
CA GLU A 49 14.60 3.11 6.30
C GLU A 49 13.52 4.09 5.83
N LYS A 50 12.84 3.76 4.74
CA LYS A 50 11.88 4.66 4.08
C LYS A 50 10.66 3.91 3.57
N CYS A 51 9.54 4.61 3.56
CA CYS A 51 8.30 4.16 2.95
C CYS A 51 8.02 4.96 1.68
N THR A 52 7.60 4.26 0.64
CA THR A 52 7.15 4.90 -0.59
C THR A 52 5.64 4.73 -0.72
N VAL A 53 4.94 5.85 -0.83
CA VAL A 53 3.48 5.90 -1.01
C VAL A 53 3.20 6.54 -2.36
N ILE A 54 2.31 5.95 -3.14
CA ILE A 54 1.86 6.52 -4.41
C ILE A 54 0.35 6.74 -4.31
N ILE A 55 -0.08 7.97 -4.53
CA ILE A 55 -1.48 8.40 -4.42
C ILE A 55 -1.90 9.04 -5.74
N LEU A 56 -3.12 8.75 -6.19
CA LEU A 56 -3.80 9.51 -7.22
C LEU A 56 -4.71 10.54 -6.57
N LEU A 57 -4.38 11.82 -6.70
CA LEU A 57 -5.25 12.90 -6.29
C LEU A 57 -6.26 13.18 -7.40
N GLN A 58 -7.55 13.08 -7.07
CA GLN A 58 -8.60 13.48 -8.01
C GLN A 58 -8.69 15.00 -8.05
N LYS A 59 -8.87 15.54 -9.26
CA LYS A 59 -9.13 16.96 -9.52
C LYS A 59 -10.33 17.05 -10.46
N ASP A 60 -11.31 17.86 -10.11
CA ASP A 60 -12.56 17.92 -10.86
C ASP A 60 -12.34 18.50 -12.25
N GLY A 61 -12.81 17.79 -13.28
CA GLY A 61 -12.64 18.20 -14.68
C GLY A 61 -11.21 18.11 -15.21
N GLU A 62 -10.25 17.68 -14.39
CA GLU A 62 -8.84 17.58 -14.74
C GLU A 62 -8.34 16.13 -14.67
N ARG A 63 -7.20 15.87 -15.30
CA ARG A 63 -6.53 14.58 -15.19
C ARG A 63 -6.06 14.39 -13.74
N PRO A 64 -6.35 13.24 -13.09
CA PRO A 64 -5.84 12.94 -11.76
C PRO A 64 -4.32 13.03 -11.69
N GLU A 65 -3.82 13.61 -10.60
CA GLU A 65 -2.40 13.82 -10.38
C GLU A 65 -1.79 12.65 -9.62
N LYS A 66 -0.65 12.13 -10.08
CA LYS A 66 0.09 11.08 -9.39
C LYS A 66 1.12 11.71 -8.46
N ILE A 67 0.91 11.56 -7.16
CA ILE A 67 1.82 12.01 -6.10
C ILE A 67 2.62 10.81 -5.60
N VAL A 68 3.93 10.98 -5.48
CA VAL A 68 4.84 9.97 -4.90
C VAL A 68 5.45 10.57 -3.65
N LEU A 69 5.20 9.97 -2.50
CA LEU A 69 5.71 10.38 -1.19
C LEU A 69 6.79 9.39 -0.76
N HIS A 70 7.93 9.93 -0.34
CA HIS A 70 8.97 9.19 0.35
C HIS A 70 8.98 9.66 1.80
N ILE A 71 8.70 8.75 2.72
CA ILE A 71 8.59 9.03 4.16
C ILE A 71 9.79 8.36 4.82
N ASP A 72 10.67 9.15 5.42
CA ASP A 72 11.79 8.64 6.20
C ASP A 72 11.30 8.21 7.58
N ARG A 73 11.64 6.99 7.98
CA ARG A 73 11.13 6.39 9.22
C ARG A 73 11.67 7.08 10.48
N ASN A 74 12.85 7.68 10.39
CA ASN A 74 13.51 8.38 11.50
C ASN A 74 13.02 9.82 11.71
N GLN A 75 12.21 10.39 10.80
CA GLN A 75 11.66 11.74 10.96
C GLN A 75 10.25 11.73 11.58
N ALA A 76 9.56 10.58 11.57
CA ALA A 76 8.22 10.46 12.18
C ALA A 76 8.23 10.53 13.73
N SER A 77 9.40 10.52 14.36
CA SER A 77 9.58 10.66 15.81
C SER A 77 10.09 12.04 16.26
N ALA A 78 10.28 12.99 15.34
CA ALA A 78 10.94 14.27 15.64
C ALA A 78 9.98 15.45 15.90
N ASP A 79 8.68 15.32 15.59
CA ASP A 79 7.69 16.40 15.77
C ASP A 79 6.85 16.26 17.07
N ALA A 80 7.35 15.51 18.06
CA ALA A 80 6.68 15.28 19.33
C ALA A 80 7.43 15.87 20.54
N GLU A 81 8.07 17.03 20.38
CA GLU A 81 8.63 17.80 21.49
C GLU A 81 8.16 19.27 21.47
#